data_AF-A0A4S9AX76-F1
#
_entry.id   AF-A0A4S9AX76-F1
#
_cell.length_a   1.000
_cell.length_b   1.000
_cell.length_c   1.000
_cell.angle_alpha   90.00
_cell.angle_beta   90.00
_cell.angle_gamma   90.00
#
_symmetry.space_group_name_H-M   'P 1'
#
loop_
_entity.id
_entity.type
_entity.pdbx_description
1 polymer ?
#
loop_
_entity_poly.entity_id
_entity_poly.type
_entity_poly.pdbx_seq_one_letter_code
_entity_poly.pdbx_strand_id
1 'polypeptide(L)'
;MHSHFIFHNIFSIMDEEDIRDNAPRAEHQLSSPPSSLVLDGNITDVVESTVPVPANNDLAMVDAENTATAQHMSITSSAALDVAGYNLDKKSKQAPFEKLPNELRHIIIGYIGVNKSLYNAVRVNKAWFDSLIDHLWYKPGWGALLRAAEGRRQFYADKIRIFELNGYGPAGFQNRKPVHWSQVKPVGWSQVFPAVRLPNLQKLVFDGPCDPPDEFMCHLLEPTLVSVEFRSSFDVSPSVLEALQNCPRLRHLVFQDRVVVFDLDPFIDFITNHSCMTSIKFGERIYTTDPLVDRSNKIYAHLLRLSRFSSLSLGKEIDQPDAEEIMNMVGQPPVPDHNLVSLSISGHQLALSMYLSIATQTLRTLAVKLLEDHQNGLCIQISRLINLTELRLDMDFAQTLPPAEFNALTHLSKLEVLKIFSRYDCEVAASMDWLTNEHFNQWIMNFPHLHDLKLVWDNEHLTESAMLAVASHCRKLERCTLGWKQDLDAWKSCTSGTVLFPHLKHLGLRDLEDLPNMNEEHRVAQALPYLELLFELAPRLERLELQKKDDDHCKTTHAFQIAIKEIGGNDCGEYSSFYWKFSKEMVEKYKDEKYKDEKDKDEKHRDENHKDDEHS
;
A
#
# COMPACT_ATOMS: atom_id res chain seq x y z
N MET A 1 -0.86 8.92 22.67
CA MET A 1 -1.74 10.09 22.96
C MET A 1 -1.15 11.40 22.38
N HIS A 2 -0.96 11.51 21.06
CA HIS A 2 -0.32 12.69 20.43
C HIS A 2 -1.07 13.27 19.20
N SER A 3 -2.14 12.62 18.75
CA SER A 3 -2.92 13.01 17.56
C SER A 3 -3.69 14.35 17.71
N HIS A 4 -3.87 14.85 18.94
CA HIS A 4 -4.74 16.00 19.22
C HIS A 4 -4.18 17.38 18.82
N PHE A 5 -2.87 17.54 18.67
CA PHE A 5 -2.28 18.85 18.35
C PHE A 5 -2.35 19.24 16.86
N ILE A 6 -2.62 18.28 15.96
CA ILE A 6 -2.60 18.51 14.50
C ILE A 6 -3.74 19.45 14.06
N PHE A 7 -4.90 19.39 14.71
CA PHE A 7 -6.08 20.18 14.30
C PHE A 7 -6.08 21.62 14.81
N HIS A 8 -5.35 21.94 15.88
CA HIS A 8 -5.60 23.18 16.62
C HIS A 8 -5.20 24.46 15.85
N ASN A 9 -4.21 24.37 14.95
CA ASN A 9 -3.76 25.49 14.10
C ASN A 9 -4.63 25.72 12.85
N ILE A 10 -5.65 24.89 12.59
CA ILE A 10 -6.61 25.11 11.50
C ILE A 10 -7.58 26.25 11.86
N PHE A 11 -7.87 26.45 13.15
CA PHE A 11 -8.98 27.29 13.62
C PHE A 11 -8.67 28.79 13.72
N SER A 12 -7.44 29.25 13.51
CA SER A 12 -7.04 30.63 13.87
C SER A 12 -6.95 31.62 12.69
N ILE A 13 -7.20 31.19 11.46
CA ILE A 13 -6.83 31.97 10.25
C ILE A 13 -8.06 32.37 9.40
N MET A 14 -9.21 31.71 9.56
CA MET A 14 -10.44 32.12 8.86
C MET A 14 -11.01 33.44 9.40
N ASP A 15 -10.74 33.76 10.68
CA ASP A 15 -11.22 34.99 11.33
C ASP A 15 -10.31 36.22 11.09
N GLU A 16 -9.11 36.06 10.51
CA GLU A 16 -8.14 37.16 10.33
C GLU A 16 -8.16 37.82 8.93
N GLU A 17 -8.70 37.17 7.89
CA GLU A 17 -8.81 37.81 6.56
C GLU A 17 -10.00 38.80 6.50
N ASP A 18 -11.07 38.57 7.26
CA ASP A 18 -12.31 39.38 7.29
C ASP A 18 -12.11 40.80 7.89
N ILE A 19 -10.97 41.03 8.54
CA ILE A 19 -10.63 42.29 9.22
C ILE A 19 -10.05 43.34 8.23
N ARG A 20 -9.72 42.96 6.98
CA ARG A 20 -8.96 43.84 6.06
C ARG A 20 -9.77 44.75 5.14
N ASP A 21 -11.05 44.49 4.89
CA ASP A 21 -11.87 45.22 3.89
C ASP A 21 -12.94 46.16 4.51
N ASN A 22 -12.77 46.58 5.77
CA ASN A 22 -13.68 47.55 6.41
C ASN A 22 -13.29 49.01 6.15
N ALA A 23 -13.63 49.53 4.96
CA ALA A 23 -13.73 50.96 4.67
C ALA A 23 -15.00 51.26 3.83
N PRO A 24 -15.84 52.25 4.19
CA PRO A 24 -17.28 52.17 3.87
C PRO A 24 -17.72 52.88 2.60
N ARG A 25 -18.83 52.41 1.99
CA ARG A 25 -19.72 53.29 1.21
C ARG A 25 -21.17 52.78 1.06
N ALA A 26 -22.09 53.73 1.26
CA ALA A 26 -23.53 53.70 0.93
C ALA A 26 -24.42 52.67 1.64
N GLU A 27 -25.41 53.19 2.36
CA GLU A 27 -26.48 52.44 3.02
C GLU A 27 -27.53 51.95 2.01
N HIS A 28 -28.27 50.88 2.34
CA HIS A 28 -29.72 50.91 2.20
C HIS A 28 -30.44 49.94 3.18
N GLN A 29 -31.46 50.49 3.83
CA GLN A 29 -32.53 49.84 4.64
C GLN A 29 -33.33 48.81 3.80
N LEU A 30 -34.10 47.82 4.30
CA LEU A 30 -34.60 47.32 5.62
C LEU A 30 -35.20 45.87 5.35
N SER A 31 -35.73 45.00 6.23
CA SER A 31 -36.09 45.02 7.67
C SER A 31 -36.16 43.60 8.29
N SER A 32 -35.72 43.46 9.56
CA SER A 32 -36.30 42.60 10.63
C SER A 32 -36.39 41.05 10.53
N PRO A 33 -36.57 40.32 11.67
CA PRO A 33 -36.33 38.87 11.79
C PRO A 33 -37.56 38.07 12.33
N PRO A 34 -37.48 37.20 13.36
CA PRO A 34 -37.09 35.77 13.33
C PRO A 34 -38.20 34.79 13.80
N SER A 35 -37.92 33.48 13.77
CA SER A 35 -38.46 32.45 14.70
C SER A 35 -37.47 31.27 14.74
N SER A 36 -36.95 30.70 15.84
CA SER A 36 -37.33 30.53 17.27
C SER A 36 -38.07 29.22 17.57
N LEU A 37 -37.72 28.58 18.72
CA LEU A 37 -38.35 27.39 19.34
C LEU A 37 -38.06 26.05 18.62
N VAL A 38 -37.98 24.88 19.27
CA VAL A 38 -37.94 24.54 20.73
C VAL A 38 -37.11 23.25 20.97
N LEU A 39 -36.92 22.88 22.25
CA LEU A 39 -36.17 21.71 22.73
C LEU A 39 -37.00 20.39 22.78
N ASP A 40 -36.36 19.35 23.30
CA ASP A 40 -36.89 18.04 23.75
C ASP A 40 -37.22 17.00 22.66
N GLY A 41 -36.94 15.69 22.84
CA GLY A 41 -36.21 15.03 23.93
C GLY A 41 -36.13 13.50 23.76
N ASN A 42 -35.41 12.82 24.68
CA ASN A 42 -35.20 11.35 24.80
C ASN A 42 -34.33 10.69 23.68
N ILE A 43 -33.39 9.75 23.94
CA ILE A 43 -33.35 8.52 24.77
C ILE A 43 -34.23 7.40 24.13
N THR A 44 -33.74 6.22 23.74
CA THR A 44 -32.40 5.53 23.79
C THR A 44 -32.10 4.81 22.46
N ASP A 45 -30.87 4.31 22.25
CA ASP A 45 -30.59 2.84 22.21
C ASP A 45 -29.11 2.52 21.92
N VAL A 46 -28.72 1.26 22.20
CA VAL A 46 -27.35 0.73 22.07
C VAL A 46 -27.35 -0.38 21.01
N VAL A 47 -26.59 -0.19 19.93
CA VAL A 47 -26.19 -1.22 18.96
C VAL A 47 -24.73 -1.00 18.58
N GLU A 48 -24.03 -2.06 18.19
CA GLU A 48 -22.57 -2.14 18.13
C GLU A 48 -21.90 -1.26 17.06
N SER A 49 -20.64 -0.91 17.31
CA SER A 49 -19.82 -0.08 16.43
C SER A 49 -18.85 -0.93 15.62
N THR A 50 -19.26 -1.32 14.41
CA THR A 50 -18.37 -1.93 13.41
C THR A 50 -17.65 -0.83 12.64
N VAL A 51 -16.32 -0.76 12.73
CA VAL A 51 -15.48 0.28 12.10
C VAL A 51 -14.51 -0.35 11.10
N PRO A 52 -14.72 -0.18 9.79
CA PRO A 52 -13.73 -0.57 8.77
C PRO A 52 -12.47 0.31 8.82
N VAL A 53 -11.32 -0.29 8.52
CA VAL A 53 -9.99 0.34 8.53
C VAL A 53 -9.49 0.51 7.08
N PRO A 54 -8.90 1.66 6.71
CA PRO A 54 -8.50 1.93 5.33
C PRO A 54 -7.23 1.17 4.91
N ALA A 55 -7.23 0.62 3.70
CA ALA A 55 -6.06 -0.05 3.12
C ALA A 55 -4.94 0.93 2.74
N ASN A 56 -3.69 0.56 3.06
CA ASN A 56 -2.51 1.35 2.71
C ASN A 56 -2.16 1.27 1.20
N ASN A 57 -1.55 2.33 0.67
CA ASN A 57 -1.24 2.46 -0.75
C ASN A 57 0.21 2.05 -1.05
N ASP A 58 0.41 1.17 -2.03
CA ASP A 58 1.66 1.05 -2.78
C ASP A 58 1.36 1.24 -4.28
N LEU A 59 1.98 2.24 -4.91
CA LEU A 59 1.91 2.48 -6.35
C LEU A 59 3.28 2.95 -6.87
N ALA A 60 4.07 2.00 -7.38
CA ALA A 60 5.22 2.32 -8.21
C ALA A 60 4.76 2.74 -9.61
N MET A 61 5.34 3.83 -10.13
CA MET A 61 5.20 4.26 -11.52
C MET A 61 6.49 3.91 -12.26
N VAL A 62 6.39 3.25 -13.42
CA VAL A 62 7.54 2.91 -14.27
C VAL A 62 7.24 3.27 -15.72
N ASP A 63 8.09 4.12 -16.29
CA ASP A 63 8.56 4.18 -17.68
C ASP A 63 9.55 5.37 -17.74
N ALA A 64 10.85 5.14 -17.97
CA ALA A 64 11.52 5.05 -19.28
C ALA A 64 11.71 6.44 -19.95
N GLU A 65 12.89 6.87 -20.41
CA GLU A 65 14.20 6.21 -20.55
C GLU A 65 15.36 7.25 -20.62
N ASN A 66 16.60 6.83 -20.30
CA ASN A 66 17.93 7.32 -20.75
C ASN A 66 18.21 8.86 -20.91
N THR A 67 19.36 9.42 -20.51
CA THR A 67 20.74 8.88 -20.57
C THR A 67 21.73 9.67 -19.69
N ALA A 68 22.90 9.08 -19.40
CA ALA A 68 24.19 9.72 -19.10
C ALA A 68 24.40 10.44 -17.73
N THR A 69 24.82 9.63 -16.74
CA THR A 69 26.00 9.87 -15.88
C THR A 69 26.18 11.26 -15.21
N ALA A 70 25.66 11.40 -14.00
CA ALA A 70 26.20 12.30 -12.97
C ALA A 70 26.70 11.47 -11.78
N GLN A 71 27.98 11.61 -11.41
CA GLN A 71 28.56 10.90 -10.26
C GLN A 71 28.07 11.51 -8.94
N HIS A 72 27.99 10.69 -7.88
CA HIS A 72 27.77 11.17 -6.51
C HIS A 72 28.91 12.10 -6.07
N MET A 73 28.67 13.41 -6.13
CA MET A 73 29.52 14.42 -5.49
C MET A 73 28.86 14.92 -4.20
N SER A 74 29.13 14.24 -3.10
CA SER A 74 28.83 14.72 -1.75
C SER A 74 29.74 15.90 -1.38
N ILE A 75 29.48 17.08 -1.95
CA ILE A 75 30.22 18.31 -1.66
C ILE A 75 29.45 19.14 -0.64
N THR A 76 29.55 18.74 0.63
CA THR A 76 29.41 19.65 1.77
C THR A 76 30.67 20.52 1.86
N SER A 77 30.79 21.52 0.99
CA SER A 77 31.86 22.51 1.06
C SER A 77 31.37 23.88 0.57
N SER A 78 31.55 24.90 1.41
CA SER A 78 31.22 26.29 1.07
C SER A 78 32.19 26.90 0.05
N ALA A 79 33.31 26.25 -0.27
CA ALA A 79 34.35 26.77 -1.16
C ALA A 79 33.95 26.81 -2.65
N ALA A 80 32.85 26.15 -3.05
CA ALA A 80 32.41 26.11 -4.45
C ALA A 80 31.86 27.44 -5.00
N LEU A 81 31.62 28.44 -4.14
CA LEU A 81 31.05 29.74 -4.53
C LEU A 81 32.09 30.85 -4.77
N ASP A 82 33.33 30.71 -4.29
CA ASP A 82 34.34 31.79 -4.32
C ASP A 82 35.05 31.96 -5.68
N VAL A 83 34.84 31.05 -6.64
CA VAL A 83 35.51 31.09 -7.96
C VAL A 83 34.87 32.09 -8.92
N ALA A 84 33.60 32.46 -8.70
CA ALA A 84 32.95 33.58 -9.40
C ALA A 84 33.14 34.85 -8.57
N GLY A 85 34.13 35.68 -8.93
CA GLY A 85 34.65 36.80 -8.12
C GLY A 85 33.69 37.97 -7.86
N TYR A 86 32.61 37.70 -7.11
CA TYR A 86 31.69 38.71 -6.57
C TYR A 86 32.13 39.10 -5.17
N ASN A 87 32.54 40.35 -4.98
CA ASN A 87 32.73 40.92 -3.65
C ASN A 87 31.39 40.91 -2.89
N LEU A 88 31.22 39.95 -1.98
CA LEU A 88 30.09 39.88 -1.05
C LEU A 88 30.25 40.94 0.05
N ASP A 89 30.05 42.20 -0.36
CA ASP A 89 29.96 43.35 0.53
C ASP A 89 28.87 43.11 1.59
N LYS A 90 29.04 43.67 2.80
CA LYS A 90 28.29 43.29 4.02
C LYS A 90 26.87 43.87 4.07
N LYS A 91 26.08 43.56 3.04
CA LYS A 91 24.63 43.83 2.90
C LYS A 91 23.96 42.90 1.87
N SER A 92 24.50 41.71 1.67
CA SER A 92 23.91 40.66 0.82
C SER A 92 22.55 40.19 1.34
N LYS A 93 21.49 40.92 0.95
CA LYS A 93 20.13 40.38 0.95
C LYS A 93 20.19 39.07 0.16
N GLN A 94 19.84 37.95 0.82
CA GLN A 94 19.64 36.67 0.13
C GLN A 94 18.80 36.93 -1.12
N ALA A 95 19.22 36.38 -2.27
CA ALA A 95 18.46 36.56 -3.50
C ALA A 95 17.04 36.01 -3.27
N PRO A 96 15.98 36.85 -3.24
CA PRO A 96 14.64 36.36 -3.00
C PRO A 96 14.28 35.41 -4.15
N PHE A 97 13.44 34.41 -3.85
CA PHE A 97 13.01 33.36 -4.77
C PHE A 97 12.61 33.90 -6.17
N GLU A 98 11.97 35.07 -6.20
CA GLU A 98 11.62 35.87 -7.40
C GLU A 98 12.79 36.10 -8.38
N LYS A 99 14.04 36.19 -7.89
CA LYS A 99 15.25 36.42 -8.71
C LYS A 99 15.92 35.15 -9.18
N LEU A 100 15.47 33.97 -8.74
CA LEU A 100 15.95 32.71 -9.27
C LEU A 100 15.37 32.48 -10.69
N PRO A 101 16.11 31.83 -11.60
CA PRO A 101 15.57 31.30 -12.86
C PRO A 101 14.33 30.42 -12.63
N ASN A 102 13.43 30.34 -13.62
CA ASN A 102 12.18 29.58 -13.51
C ASN A 102 12.45 28.08 -13.26
N GLU A 103 13.56 27.59 -13.77
CA GLU A 103 14.05 26.21 -13.73
C GLU A 103 14.51 25.85 -12.31
N LEU A 104 15.33 26.71 -11.69
CA LEU A 104 15.73 26.55 -10.30
C LEU A 104 14.55 26.71 -9.33
N ARG A 105 13.56 27.57 -9.66
CA ARG A 105 12.30 27.61 -8.90
C ARG A 105 11.53 26.30 -9.00
N HIS A 106 11.35 25.71 -10.19
CA HIS A 106 10.70 24.40 -10.35
C HIS A 106 11.43 23.28 -9.59
N ILE A 107 12.77 23.25 -9.64
CA ILE A 107 13.56 22.26 -8.91
C ILE A 107 13.37 22.41 -7.40
N ILE A 108 13.45 23.64 -6.86
CA ILE A 108 13.20 23.91 -5.43
C ILE A 108 11.77 23.49 -5.05
N ILE A 109 10.78 23.83 -5.87
CA ILE A 109 9.37 23.45 -5.68
C ILE A 109 9.21 21.93 -5.59
N GLY A 110 9.84 21.17 -6.49
CA GLY A 110 9.80 19.71 -6.50
C GLY A 110 10.37 19.04 -5.25
N TYR A 111 11.24 19.73 -4.50
CA TYR A 111 11.77 19.26 -3.21
C TYR A 111 10.95 19.72 -1.98
N ILE A 112 9.88 20.50 -2.14
CA ILE A 112 9.03 20.93 -1.01
C ILE A 112 8.08 19.78 -0.63
N GLY A 113 8.46 19.05 0.42
CA GLY A 113 7.71 17.93 0.95
C GLY A 113 6.22 18.22 1.23
N VAL A 114 5.40 17.20 1.01
CA VAL A 114 3.93 17.28 0.92
C VAL A 114 3.29 17.87 2.18
N ASN A 115 2.18 18.59 1.99
CA ASN A 115 1.35 19.20 3.02
C ASN A 115 2.01 20.32 3.84
N LYS A 116 2.75 20.01 4.92
CA LYS A 116 3.07 21.01 5.96
C LYS A 116 4.06 22.08 5.49
N SER A 117 5.11 21.68 4.79
CA SER A 117 6.09 22.62 4.22
C SER A 117 5.49 23.41 3.05
N LEU A 118 4.73 22.72 2.19
CA LEU A 118 4.03 23.29 1.04
C LEU A 118 3.02 24.39 1.43
N TYR A 119 2.21 24.16 2.47
CA TYR A 119 1.25 25.14 2.97
C TYR A 119 1.93 26.42 3.52
N ASN A 120 3.05 26.27 4.23
CA ASN A 120 3.82 27.42 4.70
C ASN A 120 4.49 28.17 3.54
N ALA A 121 5.02 27.47 2.54
CA ALA A 121 5.67 28.05 1.37
C ALA A 121 4.67 28.88 0.52
N VAL A 122 3.46 28.38 0.30
CA VAL A 122 2.36 29.11 -0.38
C VAL A 122 2.02 30.45 0.30
N ARG A 123 2.29 30.60 1.60
CA ARG A 123 2.01 31.83 2.37
C ARG A 123 3.15 32.85 2.39
N VAL A 124 4.31 32.57 1.78
CA VAL A 124 5.50 33.46 1.85
C VAL A 124 5.27 34.79 1.14
N ASN A 125 4.87 34.76 -0.13
CA ASN A 125 4.42 35.92 -0.90
C ASN A 125 3.68 35.48 -2.18
N LYS A 126 3.23 36.44 -3.00
CA LYS A 126 2.50 36.16 -4.25
C LYS A 126 3.26 35.27 -5.23
N ALA A 127 4.57 35.46 -5.44
CA ALA A 127 5.33 34.65 -6.40
C ALA A 127 5.44 33.17 -5.94
N TRP A 128 5.53 32.94 -4.62
CA TRP A 128 5.42 31.59 -4.06
C TRP A 128 4.01 31.02 -4.20
N PHE A 129 2.97 31.80 -3.87
CA PHE A 129 1.57 31.39 -4.03
C PHE A 129 1.27 30.97 -5.48
N ASP A 130 1.52 31.85 -6.45
CA ASP A 130 1.24 31.64 -7.87
C ASP A 130 1.99 30.41 -8.44
N SER A 131 3.16 30.05 -7.88
CA SER A 131 3.95 28.89 -8.33
C SER A 131 3.58 27.56 -7.62
N LEU A 132 3.01 27.63 -6.41
CA LEU A 132 2.77 26.45 -5.56
C LEU A 132 1.31 26.08 -5.37
N ILE A 133 0.36 26.97 -5.67
CA ILE A 133 -1.05 26.71 -5.38
C ILE A 133 -1.60 25.51 -6.18
N ASP A 134 -1.11 25.30 -7.40
CA ASP A 134 -1.45 24.13 -8.22
C ASP A 134 -0.91 22.83 -7.61
N HIS A 135 0.31 22.85 -7.06
CA HIS A 135 0.91 21.72 -6.36
C HIS A 135 0.17 21.39 -5.06
N LEU A 136 -0.29 22.41 -4.31
CA LEU A 136 -1.08 22.24 -3.08
C LEU A 136 -2.48 21.66 -3.34
N TRP A 137 -3.09 22.00 -4.48
CA TRP A 137 -4.44 21.54 -4.86
C TRP A 137 -4.46 20.40 -5.88
N TYR A 138 -3.32 19.85 -6.27
CA TYR A 138 -3.23 18.70 -7.20
C TYR A 138 -4.00 17.48 -6.70
N LYS A 139 -3.84 17.17 -5.40
CA LYS A 139 -4.53 16.11 -4.65
C LYS A 139 -4.91 16.63 -3.25
N PRO A 140 -6.03 17.35 -3.10
CA PRO A 140 -6.47 17.87 -1.80
C PRO A 140 -7.23 16.78 -1.02
N GLY A 141 -7.29 16.92 0.31
CA GLY A 141 -8.27 16.16 1.10
C GLY A 141 -9.70 16.55 0.71
N TRP A 142 -10.61 15.60 0.55
CA TRP A 142 -11.89 15.81 -0.14
C TRP A 142 -12.73 16.99 0.37
N GLY A 143 -12.87 17.17 1.69
CA GLY A 143 -13.58 18.30 2.28
C GLY A 143 -12.79 19.62 2.35
N ALA A 144 -11.68 19.78 1.60
CA ALA A 144 -10.96 21.05 1.51
C ALA A 144 -11.78 22.12 0.75
N LEU A 145 -12.46 21.74 -0.34
CA LEU A 145 -13.32 22.65 -1.13
C LEU A 145 -14.47 23.23 -0.31
N LEU A 146 -15.03 22.46 0.65
CA LEU A 146 -16.08 22.94 1.56
C LEU A 146 -15.65 24.19 2.34
N ARG A 147 -14.39 24.21 2.79
CA ARG A 147 -13.81 25.27 3.64
C ARG A 147 -13.36 26.51 2.86
N ALA A 148 -13.17 26.38 1.55
CA ALA A 148 -12.92 27.55 0.71
C ALA A 148 -14.20 28.40 0.61
N ALA A 149 -14.04 29.72 0.76
CA ALA A 149 -15.11 30.68 0.52
C ALA A 149 -15.70 30.49 -0.88
N GLU A 150 -17.02 30.60 -1.00
CA GLU A 150 -17.81 30.12 -2.14
C GLU A 150 -17.28 30.62 -3.50
N GLY A 151 -17.11 31.93 -3.66
CA GLY A 151 -16.56 32.56 -4.86
C GLY A 151 -15.08 32.23 -5.18
N ARG A 152 -14.38 31.47 -4.33
CA ARG A 152 -13.01 30.96 -4.57
C ARG A 152 -12.97 29.46 -4.83
N ARG A 153 -14.07 28.71 -4.67
CA ARG A 153 -14.10 27.25 -4.81
C ARG A 153 -13.66 26.79 -6.20
N GLN A 154 -14.21 27.38 -7.27
CA GLN A 154 -13.85 26.98 -8.64
C GLN A 154 -12.36 27.19 -8.94
N PHE A 155 -11.77 28.32 -8.53
CA PHE A 155 -10.33 28.59 -8.71
C PHE A 155 -9.43 27.50 -8.10
N TYR A 156 -9.85 26.86 -7.01
CA TYR A 156 -9.13 25.72 -6.42
C TYR A 156 -9.49 24.40 -7.11
N ALA A 157 -10.76 24.20 -7.49
CA ALA A 157 -11.24 23.03 -8.20
C ALA A 157 -10.56 22.83 -9.58
N ASP A 158 -10.28 23.92 -10.31
CA ASP A 158 -9.56 23.91 -11.58
C ASP A 158 -8.15 23.27 -11.49
N LYS A 159 -7.57 23.23 -10.28
CA LYS A 159 -6.21 22.74 -9.99
C LYS A 159 -6.17 21.27 -9.59
N ILE A 160 -7.32 20.69 -9.25
CA ILE A 160 -7.44 19.29 -8.87
C ILE A 160 -7.14 18.39 -10.07
N ARG A 161 -6.38 17.32 -9.84
CA ARG A 161 -6.04 16.27 -10.82
C ARG A 161 -6.36 14.88 -10.27
N ILE A 162 -6.18 14.68 -8.96
CA ILE A 162 -6.59 13.48 -8.23
C ILE A 162 -7.58 13.90 -7.15
N PHE A 163 -8.74 13.25 -7.10
CA PHE A 163 -9.75 13.48 -6.07
C PHE A 163 -10.12 12.16 -5.38
N GLU A 164 -9.93 12.09 -4.05
CA GLU A 164 -10.13 10.86 -3.27
C GLU A 164 -11.20 11.06 -2.20
N LEU A 165 -12.40 10.55 -2.49
CA LEU A 165 -13.56 10.57 -1.60
C LEU A 165 -13.45 9.40 -0.60
N ASN A 166 -12.86 9.66 0.57
CA ASN A 166 -12.82 8.69 1.67
C ASN A 166 -13.95 8.98 2.68
N GLY A 167 -15.04 8.23 2.59
CA GLY A 167 -16.25 8.39 3.40
C GLY A 167 -16.13 7.88 4.84
N TYR A 168 -15.13 7.06 5.13
CA TYR A 168 -14.80 6.61 6.50
C TYR A 168 -14.17 7.75 7.32
N GLY A 169 -13.27 8.51 6.70
CA GLY A 169 -12.63 9.68 7.29
C GLY A 169 -13.56 10.88 7.45
N PRO A 170 -13.16 11.89 8.24
CA PRO A 170 -13.89 13.14 8.33
C PRO A 170 -13.61 14.05 7.13
N ALA A 171 -14.66 14.59 6.50
CA ALA A 171 -14.58 15.65 5.49
C ALA A 171 -13.79 16.87 6.04
N GLY A 172 -14.03 17.16 7.31
CA GLY A 172 -13.29 18.18 8.03
C GLY A 172 -13.75 18.27 9.47
N PHE A 173 -13.45 19.41 10.08
CA PHE A 173 -13.79 19.69 11.46
C PHE A 173 -14.60 20.99 11.52
N GLN A 174 -15.82 20.89 12.04
CA GLN A 174 -16.69 22.04 12.31
C GLN A 174 -16.85 22.15 13.83
N ASN A 175 -16.62 23.33 14.39
CA ASN A 175 -16.65 23.57 15.84
C ASN A 175 -15.82 22.54 16.65
N ARG A 176 -14.63 22.20 16.13
CA ARG A 176 -13.69 21.18 16.64
C ARG A 176 -14.21 19.73 16.66
N LYS A 177 -15.39 19.43 16.13
CA LYS A 177 -15.89 18.05 15.93
C LYS A 177 -15.60 17.57 14.50
N PRO A 178 -15.22 16.30 14.29
CA PRO A 178 -15.15 15.71 12.96
C PRO A 178 -16.55 15.67 12.33
N VAL A 179 -16.61 15.89 11.00
CA VAL A 179 -17.84 15.76 10.20
C VAL A 179 -17.61 14.63 9.20
N HIS A 180 -18.30 13.50 9.37
CA HIS A 180 -18.18 12.32 8.50
C HIS A 180 -19.16 12.37 7.32
N TRP A 181 -18.89 11.56 6.28
CA TRP A 181 -19.74 11.43 5.09
C TRP A 181 -21.21 11.21 5.42
N SER A 182 -21.51 10.23 6.28
CA SER A 182 -22.87 9.90 6.76
C SER A 182 -23.56 11.00 7.59
N GLN A 183 -22.83 12.02 8.03
CA GLN A 183 -23.34 13.15 8.81
C GLN A 183 -23.61 14.38 7.96
N VAL A 184 -23.02 14.48 6.75
CA VAL A 184 -23.39 15.50 5.77
C VAL A 184 -24.71 15.08 5.13
N LYS A 185 -25.81 15.67 5.60
CA LYS A 185 -27.14 15.50 4.97
C LYS A 185 -27.01 15.76 3.45
N PRO A 186 -27.77 15.05 2.57
CA PRO A 186 -27.69 15.24 1.12
C PRO A 186 -27.75 16.69 0.65
N VAL A 187 -28.54 17.50 1.36
CA VAL A 187 -28.69 18.98 1.22
C VAL A 187 -27.35 19.74 1.21
N GLY A 188 -26.31 19.25 1.89
CA GLY A 188 -25.00 19.91 1.94
C GLY A 188 -24.16 19.73 0.67
N TRP A 189 -24.33 18.61 -0.05
CA TRP A 189 -23.59 18.34 -1.29
C TRP A 189 -24.31 18.82 -2.54
N SER A 190 -25.66 18.79 -2.54
CA SER A 190 -26.48 19.42 -3.59
C SER A 190 -26.38 20.96 -3.62
N GLN A 191 -25.73 21.57 -2.63
CA GLN A 191 -25.37 22.99 -2.62
C GLN A 191 -23.91 23.27 -3.07
N VAL A 192 -23.06 22.25 -3.19
CA VAL A 192 -21.60 22.44 -3.39
C VAL A 192 -21.11 21.92 -4.74
N PHE A 193 -21.41 20.67 -5.11
CA PHE A 193 -20.94 20.13 -6.39
C PHE A 193 -21.70 20.62 -7.63
N PRO A 194 -23.03 20.88 -7.59
CA PRO A 194 -23.71 21.57 -8.69
C PRO A 194 -23.16 22.98 -8.97
N ALA A 195 -22.41 23.57 -8.03
CA ALA A 195 -21.78 24.90 -8.15
C ALA A 195 -20.28 24.85 -8.48
N VAL A 196 -19.64 23.67 -8.52
CA VAL A 196 -18.18 23.52 -8.66
C VAL A 196 -17.84 22.34 -9.57
N ARG A 197 -17.24 22.62 -10.74
CA ARG A 197 -16.76 21.60 -11.68
C ARG A 197 -15.30 21.23 -11.43
N LEU A 198 -14.90 20.04 -11.86
CA LEU A 198 -13.52 19.55 -11.80
C LEU A 198 -12.96 19.36 -13.22
N PRO A 199 -12.85 20.43 -14.05
CA PRO A 199 -12.66 20.34 -15.51
C PRO A 199 -11.30 19.79 -15.97
N ASN A 200 -10.44 19.40 -15.03
CA ASN A 200 -9.11 18.82 -15.26
C ASN A 200 -8.90 17.51 -14.47
N LEU A 201 -9.95 16.90 -13.91
CA LEU A 201 -9.83 15.68 -13.12
C LEU A 201 -9.30 14.53 -13.97
N GLN A 202 -8.24 13.86 -13.51
CA GLN A 202 -7.56 12.76 -14.20
C GLN A 202 -7.75 11.43 -13.46
N LYS A 203 -7.79 11.45 -12.13
CA LYS A 203 -8.10 10.28 -11.31
C LYS A 203 -9.17 10.58 -10.27
N LEU A 204 -10.23 9.77 -10.27
CA LEU A 204 -11.23 9.70 -9.22
C LEU A 204 -11.00 8.44 -8.38
N VAL A 205 -11.01 8.57 -7.05
CA VAL A 205 -11.06 7.45 -6.11
C VAL A 205 -12.28 7.63 -5.22
N PHE A 206 -13.07 6.57 -5.06
CA PHE A 206 -14.17 6.49 -4.10
C PHE A 206 -13.93 5.35 -3.10
N ASP A 207 -14.17 5.62 -1.82
CA ASP A 207 -13.83 4.73 -0.71
C ASP A 207 -14.79 5.00 0.47
N GLY A 208 -15.96 4.37 0.47
CA GLY A 208 -17.04 4.74 1.40
C GLY A 208 -17.95 3.57 1.85
N PRO A 209 -18.74 3.78 2.91
CA PRO A 209 -19.59 2.73 3.49
C PRO A 209 -20.91 2.50 2.73
N CYS A 210 -21.32 3.42 1.85
CA CYS A 210 -22.55 3.37 1.07
C CYS A 210 -22.35 4.12 -0.25
N ASP A 211 -23.05 3.73 -1.30
CA ASP A 211 -22.96 4.38 -2.60
C ASP A 211 -23.34 5.87 -2.57
N PRO A 212 -22.56 6.73 -3.25
CA PRO A 212 -22.93 8.12 -3.50
C PRO A 212 -24.05 8.20 -4.55
N PRO A 213 -25.00 9.14 -4.44
CA PRO A 213 -26.09 9.27 -5.41
C PRO A 213 -25.61 9.46 -6.86
N ASP A 214 -26.28 8.83 -7.84
CA ASP A 214 -26.02 8.97 -9.28
C ASP A 214 -25.74 10.41 -9.70
N GLU A 215 -26.59 11.35 -9.28
CA GLU A 215 -26.48 12.78 -9.60
C GLU A 215 -25.09 13.34 -9.24
N PHE A 216 -24.57 12.96 -8.07
CA PHE A 216 -23.26 13.39 -7.58
C PHE A 216 -22.12 12.69 -8.35
N MET A 217 -22.25 11.39 -8.64
CA MET A 217 -21.21 10.65 -9.38
C MET A 217 -21.09 11.11 -10.82
N CYS A 218 -22.20 11.34 -11.51
CA CYS A 218 -22.20 11.80 -12.89
C CYS A 218 -21.56 13.20 -13.03
N HIS A 219 -21.61 14.04 -11.99
CA HIS A 219 -20.89 15.33 -11.95
C HIS A 219 -19.37 15.20 -11.73
N LEU A 220 -18.87 14.05 -11.27
CA LEU A 220 -17.44 13.77 -11.10
C LEU A 220 -16.84 13.00 -12.28
N LEU A 221 -17.67 12.35 -13.09
CA LEU A 221 -17.30 11.58 -14.27
C LEU A 221 -17.08 12.50 -15.49
N GLU A 222 -16.10 13.40 -15.37
CA GLU A 222 -15.74 14.40 -16.37
C GLU A 222 -14.90 13.80 -17.53
N PRO A 223 -15.06 14.27 -18.79
CA PRO A 223 -14.35 13.74 -19.97
C PRO A 223 -12.82 13.77 -19.95
N THR A 224 -12.20 14.41 -18.94
CA THR A 224 -10.75 14.42 -18.73
C THR A 224 -10.21 13.21 -17.98
N LEU A 225 -11.08 12.39 -17.38
CA LEU A 225 -10.68 11.24 -16.57
C LEU A 225 -9.87 10.20 -17.35
N VAL A 226 -8.84 9.69 -16.68
CA VAL A 226 -7.93 8.63 -17.14
C VAL A 226 -8.03 7.40 -16.24
N SER A 227 -8.39 7.57 -14.96
CA SER A 227 -8.54 6.49 -13.98
C SER A 227 -9.74 6.72 -13.07
N VAL A 228 -10.52 5.65 -12.83
CA VAL A 228 -11.56 5.60 -11.81
C VAL A 228 -11.33 4.36 -10.94
N GLU A 229 -11.38 4.54 -9.61
CA GLU A 229 -11.08 3.51 -8.62
C GLU A 229 -12.12 3.49 -7.49
N PHE A 230 -12.90 2.43 -7.42
CA PHE A 230 -13.86 2.15 -6.36
C PHE A 230 -13.23 1.16 -5.37
N ARG A 231 -12.98 1.62 -4.13
CA ARG A 231 -12.29 0.87 -3.07
C ARG A 231 -13.22 -0.02 -2.25
N SER A 232 -14.47 0.40 -2.14
CA SER A 232 -15.59 -0.28 -1.50
C SER A 232 -16.52 -0.89 -2.55
N SER A 233 -17.46 -1.73 -2.10
CA SER A 233 -18.67 -2.14 -2.82
C SER A 233 -19.25 -0.94 -3.58
N PHE A 234 -19.56 -1.14 -4.85
CA PHE A 234 -20.11 -0.07 -5.69
C PHE A 234 -21.15 -0.58 -6.69
N ASP A 235 -22.24 0.17 -6.83
CA ASP A 235 -23.38 -0.14 -7.70
C ASP A 235 -23.30 0.65 -9.02
N VAL A 236 -23.01 -0.05 -10.13
CA VAL A 236 -22.95 0.53 -11.48
C VAL A 236 -24.36 0.65 -12.05
N SER A 237 -25.01 1.77 -11.74
CA SER A 237 -26.30 2.16 -12.30
C SER A 237 -26.22 2.50 -13.81
N PRO A 238 -27.35 2.53 -14.54
CA PRO A 238 -27.38 2.99 -15.93
C PRO A 238 -26.84 4.42 -16.12
N SER A 239 -27.15 5.34 -15.20
CA SER A 239 -26.68 6.75 -15.26
C SER A 239 -25.17 6.84 -15.10
N VAL A 240 -24.62 6.10 -14.13
CA VAL A 240 -23.17 6.02 -13.89
C VAL A 240 -22.46 5.37 -15.08
N LEU A 241 -23.07 4.36 -15.70
CA LEU A 241 -22.54 3.73 -16.91
C LEU A 241 -22.54 4.67 -18.12
N GLU A 242 -23.61 5.46 -18.34
CA GLU A 242 -23.64 6.49 -19.37
C GLU A 242 -22.55 7.55 -19.13
N ALA A 243 -22.35 7.98 -17.89
CA ALA A 243 -21.29 8.93 -17.55
C ALA A 243 -19.88 8.33 -17.77
N LEU A 244 -19.66 7.05 -17.46
CA LEU A 244 -18.41 6.34 -17.78
C LEU A 244 -18.17 6.19 -19.30
N GLN A 245 -19.23 5.94 -20.09
CA GLN A 245 -19.14 5.93 -21.56
C GLN A 245 -18.70 7.30 -22.10
N ASN A 246 -19.14 8.40 -21.47
CA ASN A 246 -18.77 9.78 -21.80
C ASN A 246 -17.38 10.22 -21.31
N CYS A 247 -16.55 9.31 -20.79
CA CYS A 247 -15.16 9.58 -20.35
C CYS A 247 -14.10 9.10 -21.37
N PRO A 248 -13.96 9.68 -22.59
CA PRO A 248 -13.20 9.10 -23.73
C PRO A 248 -11.69 8.95 -23.55
N ARG A 249 -11.16 9.28 -22.37
CA ARG A 249 -9.75 9.12 -21.99
C ARG A 249 -9.52 8.04 -20.93
N LEU A 250 -10.57 7.35 -20.50
CA LEU A 250 -10.53 6.36 -19.42
C LEU A 250 -9.66 5.16 -19.83
N ARG A 251 -8.54 5.00 -19.14
CA ARG A 251 -7.57 3.90 -19.34
C ARG A 251 -7.70 2.82 -18.27
N HIS A 252 -7.98 3.23 -17.04
CA HIS A 252 -7.99 2.37 -15.85
C HIS A 252 -9.35 2.42 -15.15
N LEU A 253 -10.04 1.27 -15.10
CA LEU A 253 -11.23 1.08 -14.28
C LEU A 253 -10.94 0.00 -13.23
N VAL A 254 -11.14 0.36 -11.96
CA VAL A 254 -10.82 -0.50 -10.81
C VAL A 254 -12.02 -0.59 -9.87
N PHE A 255 -12.47 -1.82 -9.62
CA PHE A 255 -13.30 -2.20 -8.48
C PHE A 255 -12.43 -3.08 -7.58
N GLN A 256 -12.20 -2.66 -6.33
CA GLN A 256 -11.31 -3.34 -5.37
C GLN A 256 -12.05 -4.33 -4.46
N ASP A 257 -13.34 -4.09 -4.25
CA ASP A 257 -14.30 -4.92 -3.54
C ASP A 257 -15.21 -5.56 -4.62
N ARG A 258 -16.40 -6.03 -4.25
CA ARG A 258 -17.48 -6.43 -5.16
C ARG A 258 -18.01 -5.25 -5.99
N VAL A 259 -18.63 -5.57 -7.12
CA VAL A 259 -19.36 -4.60 -7.95
C VAL A 259 -20.72 -5.18 -8.36
N VAL A 260 -21.77 -4.38 -8.29
CA VAL A 260 -23.10 -4.75 -8.80
C VAL A 260 -23.31 -4.06 -10.15
N VAL A 261 -23.60 -4.83 -11.20
CA VAL A 261 -23.86 -4.32 -12.54
C VAL A 261 -25.34 -4.46 -12.84
N PHE A 262 -26.03 -3.34 -13.06
CA PHE A 262 -27.50 -3.35 -13.23
C PHE A 262 -27.97 -4.06 -14.50
N ASP A 263 -27.23 -3.89 -15.61
CA ASP A 263 -27.42 -4.63 -16.86
C ASP A 263 -26.04 -4.97 -17.46
N LEU A 264 -25.81 -6.26 -17.73
CA LEU A 264 -24.52 -6.78 -18.18
C LEU A 264 -24.22 -6.43 -19.63
N ASP A 265 -25.21 -6.46 -20.51
CA ASP A 265 -24.95 -6.36 -21.95
C ASP A 265 -24.52 -4.93 -22.34
N PRO A 266 -25.13 -3.84 -21.83
CA PRO A 266 -24.61 -2.47 -21.96
C PRO A 266 -23.24 -2.25 -21.28
N PHE A 267 -22.93 -2.98 -20.20
CA PHE A 267 -21.63 -2.90 -19.53
C PHE A 267 -20.52 -3.59 -20.36
N ILE A 268 -20.85 -4.71 -21.00
CA ILE A 268 -19.99 -5.40 -21.97
C ILE A 268 -19.80 -4.55 -23.23
N ASP A 269 -20.84 -3.87 -23.71
CA ASP A 269 -20.74 -2.92 -24.82
C ASP A 269 -19.86 -1.72 -24.47
N PHE A 270 -19.98 -1.15 -23.27
CA PHE A 270 -19.06 -0.13 -22.76
C PHE A 270 -17.61 -0.65 -22.76
N ILE A 271 -17.35 -1.81 -22.14
CA ILE A 271 -16.01 -2.41 -22.10
C ILE A 271 -15.46 -2.62 -23.51
N THR A 272 -16.26 -3.17 -24.41
CA THR A 272 -15.86 -3.49 -25.79
C THR A 272 -15.52 -2.23 -26.57
N ASN A 273 -16.41 -1.24 -26.57
CA ASN A 273 -16.30 -0.03 -27.41
C ASN A 273 -15.32 1.02 -26.85
N HIS A 274 -14.98 1.01 -25.56
CA HIS A 274 -14.07 1.99 -24.96
C HIS A 274 -12.59 1.72 -25.31
N SER A 275 -12.21 2.03 -26.55
CA SER A 275 -10.90 1.68 -27.16
C SER A 275 -9.66 2.19 -26.40
N CYS A 276 -9.79 3.25 -25.60
CA CYS A 276 -8.69 3.75 -24.75
C CYS A 276 -8.45 2.94 -23.48
N MET A 277 -9.35 2.02 -23.10
CA MET A 277 -9.25 1.28 -21.85
C MET A 277 -8.26 0.11 -21.97
N THR A 278 -7.15 0.22 -21.24
CA THR A 278 -6.03 -0.73 -21.21
C THR A 278 -5.89 -1.48 -19.89
N SER A 279 -6.66 -1.13 -18.86
CA SER A 279 -6.53 -1.68 -17.51
C SER A 279 -7.90 -1.87 -16.86
N ILE A 280 -8.26 -3.11 -16.54
CA ILE A 280 -9.47 -3.43 -15.77
C ILE A 280 -9.10 -4.29 -14.56
N LYS A 281 -9.62 -3.92 -13.40
CA LYS A 281 -9.55 -4.74 -12.19
C LYS A 281 -10.92 -4.92 -11.57
N PHE A 282 -11.25 -6.18 -11.32
CA PHE A 282 -12.20 -6.60 -10.30
C PHE A 282 -11.39 -7.23 -9.16
N GLY A 283 -11.72 -6.89 -7.91
CA GLY A 283 -11.10 -7.41 -6.70
C GLY A 283 -11.86 -8.59 -6.13
N GLU A 284 -13.20 -8.52 -6.14
CA GLU A 284 -14.09 -9.63 -5.79
C GLU A 284 -15.08 -9.95 -6.93
N ARG A 285 -16.18 -10.64 -6.60
CA ARG A 285 -17.20 -11.11 -7.55
C ARG A 285 -18.00 -9.95 -8.16
N ILE A 286 -18.43 -10.14 -9.40
CA ILE A 286 -19.34 -9.24 -10.11
C ILE A 286 -20.76 -9.79 -9.93
N TYR A 287 -21.63 -8.99 -9.33
CA TYR A 287 -23.03 -9.33 -9.11
C TYR A 287 -23.93 -8.69 -10.18
N THR A 288 -25.11 -9.25 -10.38
CA THR A 288 -26.17 -8.62 -11.18
C THR A 288 -27.41 -8.41 -10.32
N THR A 289 -28.39 -7.66 -10.84
CA THR A 289 -29.71 -7.45 -10.22
C THR A 289 -30.53 -8.73 -10.08
N ASP A 290 -30.16 -9.82 -10.78
CA ASP A 290 -30.62 -11.18 -10.54
C ASP A 290 -29.53 -11.96 -9.75
N PRO A 291 -29.64 -12.08 -8.41
CA PRO A 291 -28.66 -12.79 -7.59
C PRO A 291 -28.78 -14.32 -7.67
N LEU A 292 -29.77 -14.85 -8.41
CA LEU A 292 -29.98 -16.30 -8.55
C LEU A 292 -29.25 -16.90 -9.76
N VAL A 293 -28.75 -16.07 -10.67
CA VAL A 293 -28.01 -16.51 -11.86
C VAL A 293 -26.76 -15.64 -12.03
N ASP A 294 -25.61 -16.15 -11.61
CA ASP A 294 -24.33 -15.52 -11.97
C ASP A 294 -24.15 -15.60 -13.50
N ARG A 295 -23.95 -14.42 -14.11
CA ARG A 295 -23.70 -14.25 -15.54
C ARG A 295 -22.39 -13.49 -15.80
N SER A 296 -21.57 -13.28 -14.78
CA SER A 296 -20.26 -12.61 -14.86
C SER A 296 -19.29 -13.33 -15.81
N ASN A 297 -19.48 -14.64 -16.01
CA ASN A 297 -18.80 -15.46 -17.02
C ASN A 297 -18.87 -14.86 -18.44
N LYS A 298 -19.94 -14.14 -18.79
CA LYS A 298 -20.00 -13.32 -20.01
C LYS A 298 -18.88 -12.28 -20.07
N ILE A 299 -18.70 -11.48 -19.01
CA ILE A 299 -17.68 -10.43 -18.95
C ILE A 299 -16.29 -11.06 -19.11
N TYR A 300 -16.02 -12.14 -18.38
CA TYR A 300 -14.74 -12.85 -18.47
C TYR A 300 -14.47 -13.40 -19.88
N ALA A 301 -15.46 -14.05 -20.50
CA ALA A 301 -15.37 -14.48 -21.90
C ALA A 301 -15.17 -13.32 -22.89
N HIS A 302 -15.72 -12.13 -22.62
CA HIS A 302 -15.49 -10.94 -23.46
C HIS A 302 -14.10 -10.33 -23.26
N LEU A 303 -13.60 -10.26 -22.02
CA LEU A 303 -12.24 -9.76 -21.73
C LEU A 303 -11.16 -10.61 -22.39
N LEU A 304 -11.28 -11.94 -22.36
CA LEU A 304 -10.32 -12.85 -22.98
C LEU A 304 -10.24 -12.70 -24.52
N ARG A 305 -11.29 -12.18 -25.18
CA ARG A 305 -11.27 -11.88 -26.63
C ARG A 305 -10.63 -10.53 -26.99
N LEU A 306 -10.31 -9.68 -26.00
CA LEU A 306 -9.85 -8.30 -26.21
C LEU A 306 -8.34 -8.17 -25.96
N SER A 307 -7.54 -8.45 -26.99
CA SER A 307 -6.06 -8.38 -26.99
C SER A 307 -5.49 -6.95 -27.00
N ARG A 308 -5.90 -6.13 -26.02
CA ARG A 308 -5.46 -4.73 -25.83
C ARG A 308 -5.15 -4.35 -24.38
N PHE A 309 -5.24 -5.28 -23.43
CA PHE A 309 -5.19 -4.94 -22.00
C PHE A 309 -3.77 -5.11 -21.46
N SER A 310 -3.19 -4.03 -20.94
CA SER A 310 -1.90 -4.07 -20.25
C SER A 310 -2.03 -4.61 -18.82
N SER A 311 -3.21 -4.50 -18.20
CA SER A 311 -3.49 -5.07 -16.88
C SER A 311 -4.90 -5.67 -16.80
N LEU A 312 -5.00 -6.93 -16.41
CA LEU A 312 -6.26 -7.62 -16.11
C LEU A 312 -6.21 -8.21 -14.70
N SER A 313 -7.26 -7.97 -13.91
CA SER A 313 -7.49 -8.63 -12.62
C SER A 313 -8.92 -9.13 -12.53
N LEU A 314 -9.07 -10.44 -12.32
CA LEU A 314 -10.36 -11.13 -12.22
C LEU A 314 -10.61 -11.47 -10.75
N GLY A 315 -11.64 -10.84 -10.15
CA GLY A 315 -11.96 -10.98 -8.73
C GLY A 315 -12.91 -12.13 -8.40
N LYS A 316 -13.56 -12.73 -9.41
CA LYS A 316 -14.28 -13.99 -9.24
C LYS A 316 -13.30 -15.15 -9.17
N GLU A 317 -13.57 -16.05 -8.23
CA GLU A 317 -13.05 -17.42 -8.17
C GLU A 317 -13.73 -18.23 -9.27
N ILE A 318 -13.02 -18.52 -10.38
CA ILE A 318 -13.56 -19.24 -11.53
C ILE A 318 -13.44 -20.74 -11.29
N ASP A 319 -14.54 -21.42 -11.01
CA ASP A 319 -14.55 -22.88 -10.78
C ASP A 319 -14.42 -23.68 -12.10
N GLN A 320 -14.52 -25.03 -12.05
CA GLN A 320 -14.49 -25.84 -13.27
C GLN A 320 -15.71 -25.56 -14.20
N PRO A 321 -16.98 -25.65 -13.73
CA PRO A 321 -18.15 -25.26 -14.52
C PRO A 321 -18.05 -23.87 -15.18
N ASP A 322 -17.60 -22.85 -14.45
CA ASP A 322 -17.39 -21.50 -14.96
C ASP A 322 -16.33 -21.48 -16.07
N ALA A 323 -15.21 -22.17 -15.86
CA ALA A 323 -14.15 -22.26 -16.85
C ALA A 323 -14.61 -22.97 -18.14
N GLU A 324 -15.45 -23.99 -18.02
CA GLU A 324 -16.08 -24.66 -19.16
C GLU A 324 -17.09 -23.74 -19.86
N GLU A 325 -17.93 -22.99 -19.14
CA GLU A 325 -18.86 -22.03 -19.74
C GLU A 325 -18.10 -20.91 -20.48
N ILE A 326 -17.10 -20.31 -19.85
CA ILE A 326 -16.24 -19.28 -20.46
C ILE A 326 -15.57 -19.82 -21.73
N MET A 327 -15.02 -21.04 -21.70
CA MET A 327 -14.40 -21.65 -22.89
C MET A 327 -15.41 -21.84 -24.03
N ASN A 328 -16.61 -22.33 -23.71
CA ASN A 328 -17.70 -22.51 -24.68
C ASN A 328 -18.17 -21.17 -25.27
N MET A 329 -18.22 -20.10 -24.48
CA MET A 329 -18.52 -18.75 -24.99
C MET A 329 -17.40 -18.21 -25.90
N VAL A 330 -16.13 -18.43 -25.56
CA VAL A 330 -14.98 -17.91 -26.32
C VAL A 330 -14.85 -18.59 -27.68
N GLY A 331 -15.07 -19.91 -27.76
CA GLY A 331 -15.35 -20.67 -28.98
C GLY A 331 -14.17 -20.91 -29.95
N GLN A 332 -13.11 -20.12 -29.87
CA GLN A 332 -11.82 -20.35 -30.55
C GLN A 332 -10.67 -20.19 -29.54
N PRO A 333 -9.48 -20.78 -29.77
CA PRO A 333 -8.31 -20.47 -28.95
C PRO A 333 -8.05 -18.95 -28.98
N PRO A 334 -7.94 -18.29 -27.82
CA PRO A 334 -7.81 -16.84 -27.77
C PRO A 334 -6.46 -16.39 -28.33
N VAL A 335 -6.43 -15.19 -28.91
CA VAL A 335 -5.21 -14.62 -29.51
C VAL A 335 -4.26 -14.13 -28.40
N PRO A 336 -2.96 -14.43 -28.46
CA PRO A 336 -1.99 -13.91 -27.47
C PRO A 336 -2.01 -12.38 -27.37
N ASP A 337 -2.10 -11.85 -26.15
CA ASP A 337 -2.07 -10.41 -25.91
C ASP A 337 -0.63 -9.95 -25.67
N HIS A 338 -0.05 -9.34 -26.71
CA HIS A 338 1.28 -8.74 -26.68
C HIS A 338 1.35 -7.42 -25.88
N ASN A 339 0.23 -6.92 -25.36
CA ASN A 339 0.20 -5.74 -24.49
C ASN A 339 0.18 -6.12 -23.00
N LEU A 340 -0.18 -7.37 -22.66
CA LEU A 340 -0.42 -7.80 -21.28
C LEU A 340 0.88 -7.81 -20.48
N VAL A 341 0.93 -6.95 -19.46
CA VAL A 341 2.05 -6.75 -18.52
C VAL A 341 1.71 -7.27 -17.12
N SER A 342 0.44 -7.19 -16.72
CA SER A 342 -0.06 -7.63 -15.40
C SER A 342 -1.29 -8.52 -15.56
N LEU A 343 -1.26 -9.70 -14.93
CA LEU A 343 -2.40 -10.62 -14.86
C LEU A 343 -2.64 -11.06 -13.41
N SER A 344 -3.88 -10.93 -12.94
CA SER A 344 -4.34 -11.49 -11.66
C SER A 344 -5.59 -12.34 -11.89
N ILE A 345 -5.57 -13.60 -11.44
CA ILE A 345 -6.66 -14.55 -11.65
C ILE A 345 -6.79 -15.52 -10.48
N SER A 346 -8.03 -15.83 -10.09
CA SER A 346 -8.37 -16.88 -9.13
C SER A 346 -9.20 -17.95 -9.83
N GLY A 347 -8.85 -19.24 -9.69
CA GLY A 347 -9.66 -20.28 -10.30
C GLY A 347 -9.10 -21.71 -10.25
N HIS A 348 -9.92 -22.62 -10.74
CA HIS A 348 -9.53 -23.97 -11.13
C HIS A 348 -8.52 -23.91 -12.30
N GLN A 349 -7.68 -24.94 -12.41
CA GLN A 349 -6.57 -25.02 -13.38
C GLN A 349 -6.98 -24.80 -14.84
N LEU A 350 -8.22 -25.15 -15.20
CA LEU A 350 -8.76 -24.92 -16.56
C LEU A 350 -8.82 -23.42 -16.89
N ALA A 351 -9.30 -22.59 -15.95
CA ALA A 351 -9.31 -21.14 -16.09
C ALA A 351 -7.89 -20.57 -16.14
N LEU A 352 -7.03 -21.02 -15.23
CA LEU A 352 -5.63 -20.56 -15.15
C LEU A 352 -4.87 -20.83 -16.46
N SER A 353 -4.99 -22.04 -17.01
CA SER A 353 -4.36 -22.42 -18.29
C SER A 353 -4.94 -21.63 -19.46
N MET A 354 -6.23 -21.30 -19.43
CA MET A 354 -6.88 -20.49 -20.46
C MET A 354 -6.32 -19.06 -20.51
N TYR A 355 -6.22 -18.37 -19.37
CA TYR A 355 -5.67 -17.01 -19.32
C TYR A 355 -4.13 -16.97 -19.44
N LEU A 356 -3.41 -18.00 -18.99
CA LEU A 356 -1.97 -18.12 -19.26
C LEU A 356 -1.68 -18.39 -20.75
N SER A 357 -2.62 -18.96 -21.51
CA SER A 357 -2.44 -19.17 -22.96
C SER A 357 -2.40 -17.87 -23.78
N ILE A 358 -2.99 -16.78 -23.28
CA ILE A 358 -2.87 -15.45 -23.91
C ILE A 358 -1.63 -14.67 -23.45
N ALA A 359 -1.00 -15.07 -22.34
CA ALA A 359 0.13 -14.35 -21.78
C ALA A 359 1.40 -14.55 -22.64
N THR A 360 2.15 -13.46 -22.86
CA THR A 360 3.37 -13.50 -23.67
C THR A 360 4.59 -13.00 -22.87
N GLN A 361 5.76 -12.90 -23.52
CA GLN A 361 6.99 -12.39 -22.90
C GLN A 361 6.91 -10.91 -22.45
N THR A 362 5.79 -10.23 -22.68
CA THR A 362 5.49 -8.91 -22.11
C THR A 362 5.00 -8.95 -20.66
N LEU A 363 4.56 -10.10 -20.15
CA LEU A 363 4.12 -10.21 -18.75
C LEU A 363 5.28 -9.92 -17.78
N ARG A 364 4.98 -9.19 -16.70
CA ARG A 364 5.90 -8.78 -15.63
C ARG A 364 5.37 -9.18 -14.25
N THR A 365 4.08 -8.95 -14.02
CA THR A 365 3.39 -9.32 -12.78
C THR A 365 2.37 -10.43 -13.08
N LEU A 366 2.47 -11.52 -12.32
CA LEU A 366 1.47 -12.59 -12.30
C LEU A 366 1.03 -12.86 -10.85
N ALA A 367 -0.28 -12.77 -10.61
CA ALA A 367 -0.91 -13.24 -9.38
C ALA A 367 -1.91 -14.36 -9.71
N VAL A 368 -1.70 -15.53 -9.12
CA VAL A 368 -2.55 -16.71 -9.31
C VAL A 368 -3.04 -17.17 -7.94
N LYS A 369 -4.34 -17.44 -7.84
CA LYS A 369 -4.96 -18.12 -6.71
C LYS A 369 -5.60 -19.43 -7.16
N LEU A 370 -5.29 -20.51 -6.44
CA LEU A 370 -5.82 -21.86 -6.64
C LEU A 370 -7.03 -22.11 -5.74
N LEU A 371 -7.89 -23.06 -6.13
CA LEU A 371 -9.13 -23.40 -5.42
C LEU A 371 -9.26 -24.90 -5.09
N GLU A 372 -8.90 -25.77 -6.04
CA GLU A 372 -9.10 -27.23 -5.96
C GLU A 372 -7.92 -27.97 -6.61
N ASP A 373 -7.83 -29.28 -6.39
CA ASP A 373 -6.68 -30.17 -6.69
C ASP A 373 -5.90 -29.80 -7.97
N HIS A 374 -4.76 -29.11 -7.76
CA HIS A 374 -3.85 -28.73 -8.83
C HIS A 374 -3.19 -29.95 -9.50
N GLN A 375 -3.47 -30.17 -10.79
CA GLN A 375 -2.79 -31.22 -11.56
C GLN A 375 -1.52 -30.67 -12.22
N ASN A 376 -0.43 -31.45 -12.15
CA ASN A 376 0.91 -31.03 -12.60
C ASN A 376 0.93 -30.35 -14.00
N GLY A 377 1.44 -29.13 -14.06
CA GLY A 377 1.72 -28.41 -15.31
C GLY A 377 1.59 -26.88 -15.25
N LEU A 378 1.18 -26.28 -14.14
CA LEU A 378 0.93 -24.84 -14.01
C LEU A 378 2.24 -24.06 -13.87
N CYS A 379 3.13 -24.47 -12.97
CA CYS A 379 4.42 -23.80 -12.83
C CYS A 379 5.32 -24.06 -14.06
N ILE A 380 5.12 -25.19 -14.75
CA ILE A 380 5.71 -25.50 -16.08
C ILE A 380 5.12 -24.64 -17.23
N GLN A 381 3.92 -24.06 -17.07
CA GLN A 381 3.43 -23.01 -17.97
C GLN A 381 4.04 -21.65 -17.59
N ILE A 382 3.99 -21.28 -16.31
CA ILE A 382 4.47 -19.99 -15.79
C ILE A 382 5.98 -19.81 -16.04
N SER A 383 6.79 -20.87 -15.92
CA SER A 383 8.26 -20.83 -16.14
C SER A 383 8.68 -20.38 -17.54
N ARG A 384 7.77 -20.43 -18.52
CA ARG A 384 7.98 -19.93 -19.90
C ARG A 384 7.98 -18.40 -19.97
N LEU A 385 7.41 -17.73 -18.97
CA LEU A 385 7.28 -16.29 -18.85
C LEU A 385 8.56 -15.69 -18.23
N ILE A 386 9.70 -15.94 -18.87
CA ILE A 386 11.08 -15.62 -18.43
C ILE A 386 11.39 -14.13 -18.17
N ASN A 387 10.40 -13.25 -18.32
CA ASN A 387 10.48 -11.82 -18.02
C ASN A 387 9.62 -11.40 -16.82
N LEU A 388 9.00 -12.35 -16.10
CA LEU A 388 8.33 -12.06 -14.83
C LEU A 388 9.31 -11.44 -13.83
N THR A 389 8.92 -10.30 -13.27
CA THR A 389 9.56 -9.60 -12.16
C THR A 389 8.80 -9.83 -10.86
N GLU A 390 7.50 -10.15 -10.94
CA GLU A 390 6.66 -10.48 -9.79
C GLU A 390 5.82 -11.73 -10.04
N LEU A 391 5.91 -12.68 -9.11
CA LEU A 391 5.05 -13.87 -9.05
C LEU A 391 4.41 -13.97 -7.65
N ARG A 392 3.09 -14.10 -7.62
CA ARG A 392 2.31 -14.44 -6.42
C ARG A 392 1.49 -15.71 -6.68
N LEU A 393 1.70 -16.74 -5.87
CA LEU A 393 0.91 -17.97 -5.81
C LEU A 393 0.23 -18.05 -4.44
N ASP A 394 -1.09 -17.91 -4.45
CA ASP A 394 -2.00 -18.13 -3.31
C ASP A 394 -2.57 -19.55 -3.47
N MET A 395 -2.00 -20.49 -2.71
CA MET A 395 -2.33 -21.93 -2.79
C MET A 395 -3.45 -22.26 -1.80
N ASP A 396 -4.27 -23.26 -2.12
CA ASP A 396 -5.23 -23.78 -1.15
C ASP A 396 -4.53 -24.49 0.03
N PHE A 397 -5.21 -24.59 1.18
CA PHE A 397 -4.69 -25.20 2.41
C PHE A 397 -4.30 -26.67 2.23
N ALA A 398 -5.00 -27.41 1.36
CA ALA A 398 -4.79 -28.83 1.13
C ALA A 398 -3.71 -29.14 0.08
N GLN A 399 -3.08 -28.12 -0.54
CA GLN A 399 -2.21 -28.31 -1.71
C GLN A 399 -0.71 -28.17 -1.40
N THR A 400 0.03 -29.26 -1.58
CA THR A 400 1.51 -29.21 -1.70
C THR A 400 1.90 -28.80 -3.12
N LEU A 401 2.98 -28.03 -3.28
CA LEU A 401 3.60 -27.82 -4.60
C LEU A 401 4.58 -28.97 -4.91
N PRO A 402 4.39 -29.79 -5.96
CA PRO A 402 5.26 -30.94 -6.21
C PRO A 402 6.68 -30.57 -6.67
N PRO A 403 7.69 -31.44 -6.50
CA PRO A 403 9.08 -31.15 -6.84
C PRO A 403 9.30 -30.66 -8.27
N ALA A 404 8.58 -31.22 -9.25
CA ALA A 404 8.71 -30.83 -10.66
C ALA A 404 8.21 -29.40 -10.92
N GLU A 405 7.15 -28.97 -10.23
CA GLU A 405 6.54 -27.64 -10.37
C GLU A 405 7.37 -26.59 -9.62
N PHE A 406 7.81 -26.89 -8.39
CA PHE A 406 8.70 -26.03 -7.62
C PHE A 406 10.01 -25.75 -8.37
N ASN A 407 10.64 -26.80 -8.95
CA ASN A 407 11.85 -26.65 -9.76
C ASN A 407 11.61 -25.95 -11.10
N ALA A 408 10.41 -26.03 -11.68
CA ALA A 408 10.10 -25.29 -12.91
C ALA A 408 10.26 -23.77 -12.72
N LEU A 409 9.95 -23.24 -11.54
CA LEU A 409 10.07 -21.80 -11.24
C LEU A 409 11.50 -21.25 -11.30
N THR A 410 12.54 -22.10 -11.21
CA THR A 410 13.96 -21.67 -11.29
C THR A 410 14.34 -20.94 -12.59
N HIS A 411 13.55 -21.12 -13.66
CA HIS A 411 13.75 -20.41 -14.93
C HIS A 411 13.40 -18.91 -14.85
N LEU A 412 12.71 -18.48 -13.78
CA LEU A 412 12.26 -17.09 -13.56
C LEU A 412 13.33 -16.25 -12.85
N SER A 413 14.57 -16.29 -13.34
CA SER A 413 15.74 -15.66 -12.72
C SER A 413 15.72 -14.11 -12.66
N LYS A 414 14.68 -13.49 -13.24
CA LYS A 414 14.42 -12.04 -13.18
C LYS A 414 13.44 -11.62 -12.08
N LEU A 415 12.95 -12.56 -11.26
CA LEU A 415 12.05 -12.24 -10.17
C LEU A 415 12.70 -11.30 -9.15
N GLU A 416 11.98 -10.21 -8.87
CA GLU A 416 12.27 -9.24 -7.83
C GLU A 416 11.27 -9.38 -6.66
N VAL A 417 10.06 -9.90 -6.94
CA VAL A 417 9.04 -10.25 -5.96
C VAL A 417 8.61 -11.71 -6.15
N LEU A 418 8.75 -12.54 -5.11
CA LEU A 418 8.29 -13.93 -5.12
C LEU A 418 7.49 -14.24 -3.86
N LYS A 419 6.21 -14.55 -4.04
CA LYS A 419 5.28 -14.88 -2.96
C LYS A 419 4.62 -16.22 -3.27
N ILE A 420 4.86 -17.21 -2.45
CA ILE A 420 4.22 -18.53 -2.52
C ILE A 420 3.73 -18.82 -1.10
N PHE A 421 2.43 -18.84 -0.92
CA PHE A 421 1.83 -19.05 0.39
C PHE A 421 0.54 -19.87 0.28
N SER A 422 0.29 -20.70 1.27
CA SER A 422 -0.97 -21.43 1.41
C SER A 422 -1.96 -20.64 2.29
N ARG A 423 -3.24 -21.01 2.18
CA ARG A 423 -4.35 -20.52 3.01
C ARG A 423 -4.43 -21.31 4.32
N TYR A 424 -4.95 -20.68 5.37
CA TYR A 424 -5.01 -21.26 6.71
C TYR A 424 -6.35 -20.92 7.38
N ASP A 425 -7.31 -21.84 7.27
CA ASP A 425 -8.62 -21.80 7.93
C ASP A 425 -8.97 -23.13 8.63
N CYS A 426 -8.06 -24.12 8.67
CA CYS A 426 -8.29 -25.42 9.31
C CYS A 426 -6.99 -26.16 9.73
N GLU A 427 -7.17 -27.23 10.52
CA GLU A 427 -6.15 -27.91 11.35
C GLU A 427 -5.08 -28.73 10.60
N VAL A 428 -5.15 -28.87 9.27
CA VAL A 428 -4.23 -29.71 8.48
C VAL A 428 -3.80 -29.00 7.21
N ALA A 429 -2.72 -28.23 7.31
CA ALA A 429 -2.04 -27.63 6.15
C ALA A 429 -1.16 -28.67 5.42
N ALA A 430 -1.05 -28.52 4.11
CA ALA A 430 -0.32 -29.46 3.27
C ALA A 430 1.21 -29.28 3.36
N SER A 431 1.89 -30.29 3.91
CA SER A 431 3.34 -30.22 4.15
C SER A 431 4.20 -30.40 2.89
N MET A 432 5.25 -29.59 2.79
CA MET A 432 6.28 -29.66 1.75
C MET A 432 7.55 -30.41 2.21
N ASP A 433 7.46 -31.38 3.12
CA ASP A 433 8.61 -32.09 3.73
C ASP A 433 9.61 -32.73 2.74
N TRP A 434 9.22 -32.99 1.49
CA TRP A 434 10.16 -33.42 0.45
C TRP A 434 11.27 -32.39 0.18
N LEU A 435 11.04 -31.11 0.52
CA LEU A 435 11.94 -29.97 0.32
C LEU A 435 12.93 -29.86 1.50
N THR A 436 14.14 -30.36 1.30
CA THR A 436 15.24 -30.29 2.26
C THR A 436 16.05 -28.99 2.13
N ASN A 437 16.79 -28.61 3.18
CA ASN A 437 17.73 -27.48 3.18
C ASN A 437 18.62 -27.41 1.92
N GLU A 438 19.23 -28.52 1.50
CA GLU A 438 20.12 -28.54 0.31
C GLU A 438 19.36 -28.31 -0.99
N HIS A 439 18.17 -28.91 -1.14
CA HIS A 439 17.37 -28.69 -2.34
C HIS A 439 16.80 -27.27 -2.40
N PHE A 440 16.42 -26.71 -1.24
CA PHE A 440 16.02 -25.30 -1.12
C PHE A 440 17.17 -24.34 -1.45
N ASN A 441 18.39 -24.62 -0.97
CA ASN A 441 19.59 -23.86 -1.28
C ASN A 441 19.87 -23.83 -2.81
N GLN A 442 19.82 -24.99 -3.46
CA GLN A 442 19.97 -25.11 -4.92
C GLN A 442 18.84 -24.42 -5.71
N TRP A 443 17.66 -24.24 -5.10
CA TRP A 443 16.54 -23.52 -5.70
C TRP A 443 16.64 -22.00 -5.52
N ILE A 444 16.87 -21.51 -4.30
CA ILE A 444 16.86 -20.07 -3.98
C ILE A 444 18.00 -19.30 -4.66
N MET A 445 19.14 -19.97 -4.93
CA MET A 445 20.28 -19.36 -5.64
C MET A 445 19.94 -18.83 -7.06
N ASN A 446 18.83 -19.27 -7.64
CA ASN A 446 18.37 -18.82 -8.97
C ASN A 446 17.69 -17.45 -8.95
N PHE A 447 17.41 -16.87 -7.77
CA PHE A 447 16.67 -15.60 -7.61
C PHE A 447 17.52 -14.49 -6.93
N PRO A 448 18.69 -14.10 -7.49
CA PRO A 448 19.60 -13.12 -6.88
C PRO A 448 19.13 -11.66 -6.97
N HIS A 449 17.88 -11.43 -7.37
CA HIS A 449 17.30 -10.10 -7.61
C HIS A 449 16.10 -9.78 -6.69
N LEU A 450 15.69 -10.73 -5.85
CA LEU A 450 14.57 -10.55 -4.91
C LEU A 450 14.79 -9.39 -3.93
N HIS A 451 13.78 -8.51 -3.86
CA HIS A 451 13.60 -7.50 -2.83
C HIS A 451 12.40 -7.80 -1.91
N ASP A 452 11.42 -8.61 -2.34
CA ASP A 452 10.29 -9.06 -1.53
C ASP A 452 10.05 -10.56 -1.69
N LEU A 453 10.20 -11.32 -0.59
CA LEU A 453 10.05 -12.77 -0.53
C LEU A 453 9.03 -13.16 0.55
N LYS A 454 7.98 -13.90 0.20
CA LYS A 454 7.07 -14.55 1.18
C LYS A 454 6.93 -16.03 0.83
N LEU A 455 7.43 -16.91 1.70
CA LEU A 455 7.32 -18.36 1.57
C LEU A 455 6.59 -18.89 2.81
N VAL A 456 5.31 -19.26 2.68
CA VAL A 456 4.49 -19.72 3.83
C VAL A 456 3.73 -21.00 3.52
N TRP A 457 4.29 -22.10 3.99
CA TRP A 457 3.76 -23.46 3.97
C TRP A 457 4.38 -24.23 5.16
N ASP A 458 3.83 -25.38 5.49
CA ASP A 458 4.34 -26.24 6.56
C ASP A 458 5.45 -27.18 6.01
N ASN A 459 6.53 -27.34 6.79
CA ASN A 459 7.69 -28.18 6.48
C ASN A 459 8.55 -28.32 7.75
N GLU A 460 9.02 -29.53 8.09
CA GLU A 460 9.84 -29.85 9.27
C GLU A 460 11.35 -29.99 8.97
N HIS A 461 11.76 -29.88 7.70
CA HIS A 461 13.13 -30.15 7.23
C HIS A 461 13.93 -28.91 6.80
N LEU A 462 13.32 -27.73 6.77
CA LEU A 462 13.96 -26.43 6.57
C LEU A 462 14.33 -25.83 7.94
N THR A 463 15.57 -25.37 8.07
CA THR A 463 16.14 -24.91 9.35
C THR A 463 16.85 -23.56 9.19
N GLU A 464 17.72 -23.16 10.14
CA GLU A 464 18.62 -22.01 10.00
C GLU A 464 19.44 -22.04 8.70
N SER A 465 19.79 -23.22 8.20
CA SER A 465 20.52 -23.43 6.95
C SER A 465 19.76 -22.92 5.72
N ALA A 466 18.42 -23.07 5.69
CA ALA A 466 17.58 -22.48 4.65
C ALA A 466 17.53 -20.95 4.76
N MET A 467 17.43 -20.41 5.98
CA MET A 467 17.48 -18.96 6.22
C MET A 467 18.83 -18.37 5.76
N LEU A 468 19.94 -19.05 6.04
CA LEU A 468 21.28 -18.65 5.60
C LEU A 468 21.41 -18.67 4.06
N ALA A 469 20.75 -19.60 3.37
CA ALA A 469 20.67 -19.62 1.91
C ALA A 469 19.88 -18.41 1.35
N VAL A 470 18.78 -18.00 2.00
CA VAL A 470 18.08 -16.75 1.65
C VAL A 470 19.00 -15.54 1.84
N ALA A 471 19.71 -15.47 2.97
CA ALA A 471 20.63 -14.36 3.26
C ALA A 471 21.86 -14.30 2.33
N SER A 472 22.41 -15.45 1.94
CA SER A 472 23.59 -15.51 1.08
C SER A 472 23.26 -15.10 -0.36
N HIS A 473 22.15 -15.60 -0.91
CA HIS A 473 21.78 -15.42 -2.32
C HIS A 473 20.91 -14.18 -2.59
N CYS A 474 19.99 -13.81 -1.68
CA CYS A 474 19.02 -12.74 -1.89
C CYS A 474 19.37 -11.46 -1.09
N ARG A 475 20.62 -11.01 -1.16
CA ARG A 475 21.15 -9.85 -0.38
C ARG A 475 20.44 -8.50 -0.61
N LYS A 476 19.55 -8.40 -1.60
CA LYS A 476 18.72 -7.21 -1.90
C LYS A 476 17.39 -7.16 -1.14
N LEU A 477 17.03 -8.20 -0.37
CA LEU A 477 15.75 -8.27 0.33
C LEU A 477 15.50 -7.05 1.22
N GLU A 478 14.41 -6.33 0.93
CA GLU A 478 13.81 -5.31 1.78
C GLU A 478 12.63 -5.88 2.59
N ARG A 479 12.00 -6.95 2.10
CA ARG A 479 10.89 -7.66 2.75
C ARG A 479 11.11 -9.18 2.67
N CYS A 480 10.98 -9.88 3.80
CA CYS A 480 11.12 -11.32 3.87
C CYS A 480 10.07 -11.90 4.84
N THR A 481 9.45 -13.03 4.50
CA THR A 481 8.53 -13.76 5.39
C THR A 481 8.75 -15.26 5.23
N LEU A 482 9.10 -15.94 6.32
CA LEU A 482 9.42 -17.37 6.37
C LEU A 482 8.37 -18.10 7.22
N GLY A 483 7.76 -19.15 6.65
CA GLY A 483 6.61 -19.86 7.24
C GLY A 483 6.93 -21.15 7.99
N TRP A 484 8.10 -21.75 7.77
CA TRP A 484 8.55 -22.93 8.52
C TRP A 484 9.06 -22.54 9.92
N LYS A 485 9.31 -23.54 10.77
CA LYS A 485 9.74 -23.36 12.16
C LYS A 485 11.09 -22.64 12.28
N GLN A 486 11.23 -21.74 13.26
CA GLN A 486 12.46 -20.93 13.44
C GLN A 486 13.08 -21.08 14.84
N ASP A 487 14.29 -21.62 14.89
CA ASP A 487 15.16 -21.65 16.08
C ASP A 487 16.14 -20.46 16.05
N LEU A 488 15.98 -19.52 16.98
CA LEU A 488 16.79 -18.31 17.05
C LEU A 488 18.12 -18.49 17.81
N ASP A 489 18.28 -19.56 18.60
CA ASP A 489 19.58 -19.97 19.16
C ASP A 489 20.47 -20.61 18.08
N ALA A 490 19.88 -21.38 17.17
CA ALA A 490 20.56 -21.86 15.96
C ALA A 490 20.99 -20.69 15.06
N TRP A 491 20.12 -19.70 14.82
CA TRP A 491 20.48 -18.48 14.09
C TRP A 491 21.67 -17.75 14.74
N LYS A 492 21.66 -17.59 16.07
CA LYS A 492 22.73 -16.96 16.84
C LYS A 492 24.06 -17.72 16.69
N SER A 493 24.00 -19.04 16.78
CA SER A 493 25.16 -19.94 16.70
C SER A 493 25.84 -19.90 15.34
N CYS A 494 25.07 -19.84 14.24
CA CYS A 494 25.61 -19.91 12.89
C CYS A 494 26.06 -18.56 12.30
N THR A 495 25.69 -17.42 12.88
CA THR A 495 25.90 -16.09 12.25
C THR A 495 27.15 -15.35 12.72
N SER A 496 27.65 -15.62 13.94
CA SER A 496 28.91 -15.04 14.47
C SER A 496 29.01 -13.51 14.34
N GLY A 497 27.90 -12.78 14.54
CA GLY A 497 27.85 -11.31 14.42
C GLY A 497 27.86 -10.76 12.98
N THR A 498 27.67 -11.61 11.97
CA THR A 498 27.65 -11.19 10.56
C THR A 498 26.28 -10.63 10.17
N VAL A 499 26.25 -9.41 9.61
CA VAL A 499 25.03 -8.84 9.00
C VAL A 499 24.59 -9.70 7.80
N LEU A 500 23.49 -10.44 7.98
CA LEU A 500 22.88 -11.26 6.94
C LEU A 500 22.03 -10.45 5.95
N PHE A 501 21.28 -9.49 6.47
CA PHE A 501 20.16 -8.85 5.78
C PHE A 501 20.34 -7.30 5.73
N PRO A 502 21.33 -6.79 4.97
CA PRO A 502 21.77 -5.39 5.03
C PRO A 502 20.74 -4.35 4.53
N HIS A 503 19.70 -4.80 3.82
CA HIS A 503 18.64 -3.95 3.25
C HIS A 503 17.24 -4.22 3.83
N LEU A 504 17.11 -5.21 4.72
CA LEU A 504 15.80 -5.70 5.16
C LEU A 504 15.11 -4.73 6.11
N LYS A 505 13.93 -4.26 5.71
CA LYS A 505 13.04 -3.38 6.45
C LYS A 505 11.89 -4.14 7.11
N HIS A 506 11.43 -5.24 6.49
CA HIS A 506 10.28 -6.01 6.94
C HIS A 506 10.68 -7.48 7.10
N LEU A 507 10.59 -8.02 8.31
CA LEU A 507 10.76 -9.45 8.59
C LEU A 507 9.44 -10.03 9.10
N GLY A 508 9.01 -11.15 8.55
CA GLY A 508 7.91 -11.97 9.03
C GLY A 508 8.42 -13.35 9.43
N LEU A 509 8.15 -13.77 10.67
CA LEU A 509 8.47 -15.11 11.17
C LEU A 509 7.20 -15.82 11.60
N ARG A 510 7.08 -17.10 11.26
CA ARG A 510 6.07 -18.02 11.78
C ARG A 510 6.75 -19.07 12.66
N ASP A 511 5.98 -19.67 13.57
CA ASP A 511 6.36 -20.89 14.30
C ASP A 511 7.75 -20.81 14.97
N LEU A 512 7.93 -19.79 15.82
CA LEU A 512 9.13 -19.66 16.65
C LEU A 512 9.22 -20.84 17.64
N GLU A 513 10.42 -21.40 17.82
CA GLU A 513 10.69 -22.46 18.80
C GLU A 513 10.18 -22.08 20.21
N ASP A 514 9.54 -23.02 20.91
CA ASP A 514 8.77 -22.69 22.12
C ASP A 514 9.70 -22.55 23.34
N LEU A 515 9.74 -21.35 23.95
CA LEU A 515 10.64 -21.04 25.05
C LEU A 515 10.41 -21.99 26.24
N PRO A 516 11.49 -22.42 26.94
CA PRO A 516 11.40 -23.34 28.07
C PRO A 516 10.31 -22.96 29.09
N ASN A 517 9.79 -23.94 29.82
CA ASN A 517 8.64 -23.70 30.68
C ASN A 517 8.98 -22.91 31.97
N MET A 518 9.09 -21.59 31.82
CA MET A 518 9.46 -20.60 32.84
C MET A 518 8.28 -19.66 33.14
N ASN A 519 8.46 -18.71 34.06
CA ASN A 519 7.50 -17.62 34.26
C ASN A 519 7.58 -16.60 33.11
N GLU A 520 6.62 -15.67 33.08
CA GLU A 520 6.48 -14.67 32.01
C GLU A 520 7.69 -13.71 31.95
N GLU A 521 8.11 -13.17 33.10
CA GLU A 521 9.26 -12.27 33.24
C GLU A 521 10.56 -12.87 32.67
N HIS A 522 10.84 -14.14 32.98
CA HIS A 522 12.03 -14.84 32.47
C HIS A 522 11.95 -15.12 30.96
N ARG A 523 10.75 -15.33 30.40
CA ARG A 523 10.58 -15.43 28.93
C ARG A 523 10.79 -14.09 28.24
N VAL A 524 10.31 -12.99 28.80
CA VAL A 524 10.52 -11.64 28.26
C VAL A 524 12.01 -11.28 28.29
N ALA A 525 12.70 -11.59 29.40
CA ALA A 525 14.15 -11.45 29.52
C ALA A 525 14.95 -12.33 28.53
N GLN A 526 14.39 -13.45 28.06
CA GLN A 526 14.98 -14.26 26.98
C GLN A 526 14.64 -13.74 25.58
N ALA A 527 13.48 -13.11 25.39
CA ALA A 527 13.08 -12.52 24.10
C ALA A 527 13.94 -11.29 23.71
N LEU A 528 14.38 -10.49 24.68
CA LEU A 528 15.21 -9.29 24.43
C LEU A 528 16.55 -9.61 23.70
N PRO A 529 17.38 -10.58 24.14
CA PRO A 529 18.56 -11.05 23.39
C PRO A 529 18.30 -11.56 21.96
N TYR A 530 17.09 -11.98 21.63
CA TYR A 530 16.74 -12.36 20.26
C TYR A 530 16.30 -11.15 19.42
N LEU A 531 15.64 -10.16 20.00
CA LEU A 531 15.39 -8.88 19.33
C LEU A 531 16.71 -8.17 18.99
N GLU A 532 17.68 -8.22 19.90
CA GLU A 532 19.07 -7.80 19.65
C GLU A 532 19.67 -8.49 18.42
N LEU A 533 19.64 -9.82 18.39
CA LEU A 533 20.10 -10.63 17.26
C LEU A 533 19.40 -10.19 15.95
N LEU A 534 18.08 -10.04 15.95
CA LEU A 534 17.34 -9.61 14.75
C LEU A 534 17.78 -8.21 14.27
N PHE A 535 18.06 -7.28 15.17
CA PHE A 535 18.59 -5.96 14.81
C PHE A 535 20.06 -5.97 14.37
N GLU A 536 20.87 -6.94 14.82
CA GLU A 536 22.24 -7.15 14.33
C GLU A 536 22.24 -7.77 12.92
N LEU A 537 21.44 -8.81 12.71
CA LEU A 537 21.31 -9.50 11.42
C LEU A 537 20.63 -8.60 10.35
N ALA A 538 19.65 -7.79 10.75
CA ALA A 538 18.90 -6.87 9.90
C ALA A 538 18.96 -5.41 10.43
N PRO A 539 20.05 -4.67 10.21
CA PRO A 539 20.27 -3.33 10.78
C PRO A 539 19.39 -2.21 10.20
N ARG A 540 18.44 -2.54 9.32
CA ARG A 540 17.43 -1.62 8.77
C ARG A 540 15.99 -2.02 9.11
N LEU A 541 15.79 -2.93 10.06
CA LEU A 541 14.47 -3.48 10.39
C LEU A 541 13.52 -2.39 10.93
N GLU A 542 12.47 -2.10 10.15
CA GLU A 542 11.41 -1.12 10.44
C GLU A 542 10.13 -1.82 10.92
N ARG A 543 9.89 -3.07 10.50
CA ARG A 543 8.71 -3.89 10.84
C ARG A 543 9.08 -5.35 11.13
N LEU A 544 8.61 -5.88 12.26
CA LEU A 544 8.62 -7.31 12.57
C LEU A 544 7.17 -7.81 12.66
N GLU A 545 6.85 -8.88 11.95
CA GLU A 545 5.56 -9.55 11.95
C GLU A 545 5.73 -10.96 12.52
N LEU A 546 4.92 -11.34 13.51
CA LEU A 546 5.00 -12.64 14.16
C LEU A 546 3.68 -13.38 13.95
N GLN A 547 3.70 -14.35 13.04
CA GLN A 547 2.53 -15.13 12.66
C GLN A 547 2.41 -16.35 13.58
N LYS A 548 1.24 -16.50 14.20
CA LYS A 548 0.90 -17.73 14.92
C LYS A 548 0.69 -18.88 13.93
N LYS A 549 0.91 -20.11 14.39
CA LYS A 549 0.54 -21.32 13.64
C LYS A 549 -0.92 -21.70 13.87
N ASP A 550 -1.35 -21.62 15.13
CA ASP A 550 -2.66 -22.04 15.65
C ASP A 550 -3.23 -21.00 16.64
N ASP A 551 -4.46 -21.20 17.12
CA ASP A 551 -5.09 -20.38 18.18
C ASP A 551 -4.37 -20.50 19.53
N ASP A 552 -3.68 -21.62 19.77
CA ASP A 552 -2.97 -21.86 21.01
C ASP A 552 -1.86 -20.82 21.22
N HIS A 553 -1.70 -20.36 22.45
CA HIS A 553 -0.88 -19.19 22.76
C HIS A 553 0.60 -19.59 22.86
N CYS A 554 1.26 -19.73 21.70
CA CYS A 554 2.72 -19.87 21.57
C CYS A 554 3.42 -18.87 22.49
N LYS A 555 4.15 -19.39 23.47
CA LYS A 555 4.59 -18.63 24.65
C LYS A 555 5.79 -17.76 24.29
N THR A 556 6.59 -18.20 23.31
CA THR A 556 7.61 -17.38 22.63
C THR A 556 6.98 -16.17 21.96
N THR A 557 6.00 -16.37 21.09
CA THR A 557 5.36 -15.27 20.34
C THR A 557 4.79 -14.22 21.29
N HIS A 558 4.15 -14.63 22.39
CA HIS A 558 3.63 -13.68 23.38
C HIS A 558 4.76 -12.94 24.14
N ALA A 559 5.82 -13.63 24.55
CA ALA A 559 6.96 -13.00 25.23
C ALA A 559 7.67 -11.97 24.34
N PHE A 560 7.81 -12.25 23.03
CA PHE A 560 8.30 -11.27 22.05
C PHE A 560 7.37 -10.06 21.94
N GLN A 561 6.05 -10.25 21.87
CA GLN A 561 5.08 -9.15 21.83
C GLN A 561 5.12 -8.26 23.09
N ILE A 562 5.56 -8.79 24.24
CA ILE A 562 5.77 -8.01 25.47
C ILE A 562 7.13 -7.28 25.40
N ALA A 563 8.22 -8.01 25.12
CA ALA A 563 9.57 -7.44 25.01
C ALA A 563 9.63 -6.27 24.02
N ILE A 564 8.94 -6.37 22.87
CA ILE A 564 8.84 -5.30 21.87
C ILE A 564 8.14 -4.04 22.45
N LYS A 565 7.13 -4.19 23.31
CA LYS A 565 6.46 -3.05 23.98
C LYS A 565 7.39 -2.37 24.98
N GLU A 566 8.17 -3.14 25.75
CA GLU A 566 9.11 -2.62 26.74
C GLU A 566 10.17 -1.71 26.10
N ILE A 567 10.72 -2.09 24.94
CA ILE A 567 11.68 -1.28 24.20
C ILE A 567 11.05 -0.07 23.46
N GLY A 568 9.72 0.08 23.51
CA GLY A 568 8.98 1.20 22.91
C GLY A 568 8.42 0.94 21.50
N GLY A 569 8.37 -0.31 21.06
CA GLY A 569 7.82 -0.72 19.77
C GLY A 569 6.31 -0.52 19.72
N ASN A 570 5.81 0.02 18.61
CA ASN A 570 4.40 0.34 18.47
C ASN A 570 3.66 -0.82 17.80
N ASP A 571 2.67 -1.36 18.52
CA ASP A 571 1.64 -2.24 17.96
C ASP A 571 0.90 -1.50 16.83
N CYS A 572 0.71 -2.17 15.71
CA CYS A 572 0.05 -1.63 14.53
C CYS A 572 -0.87 -2.68 13.90
N GLY A 573 -1.88 -3.15 14.62
CA GLY A 573 -2.87 -4.08 14.05
C GLY A 573 -3.58 -3.55 12.79
N GLU A 574 -3.29 -4.16 11.64
CA GLU A 574 -4.24 -4.31 10.53
C GLU A 574 -4.70 -5.78 10.55
N TYR A 575 -5.94 -6.06 10.13
CA TYR A 575 -6.65 -7.32 10.42
C TYR A 575 -5.82 -8.61 10.22
N SER A 576 -6.01 -9.55 11.14
CA SER A 576 -5.35 -10.87 11.30
C SER A 576 -3.80 -10.91 11.36
N SER A 577 -3.07 -9.79 11.24
CA SER A 577 -1.61 -9.77 11.35
C SER A 577 -1.11 -8.86 12.49
N PHE A 578 -0.46 -9.46 13.50
CA PHE A 578 0.25 -8.71 14.55
C PHE A 578 1.64 -8.31 14.05
N TYR A 579 1.80 -7.03 13.70
CA TYR A 579 3.08 -6.49 13.30
C TYR A 579 3.46 -5.24 14.10
N TRP A 580 4.76 -5.13 14.36
CA TRP A 580 5.37 -4.16 15.24
C TRP A 580 6.19 -3.18 14.41
N LYS A 581 6.06 -1.88 14.67
CA LYS A 581 6.90 -0.85 14.04
C LYS A 581 7.98 -0.35 15.00
N PHE A 582 9.20 -0.32 14.48
CA PHE A 582 10.38 0.24 15.14
C PHE A 582 10.71 1.60 14.50
N SER A 583 11.21 2.54 15.29
CA SER A 583 11.87 3.74 14.72
C SER A 583 13.36 3.50 14.58
N LYS A 584 14.01 4.15 13.61
CA LYS A 584 15.47 4.07 13.47
C LYS A 584 16.19 4.52 14.75
N GLU A 585 15.70 5.61 15.37
CA GLU A 585 16.21 6.16 16.63
C GLU A 585 16.11 5.15 17.79
N MET A 586 15.05 4.34 17.84
CA MET A 586 14.83 3.29 18.84
C MET A 586 15.84 2.14 18.65
N VAL A 587 16.05 1.67 17.42
CA VAL A 587 17.01 0.59 17.11
C VAL A 587 18.46 1.05 17.35
N GLU A 588 18.80 2.29 17.03
CA GLU A 588 20.12 2.86 17.32
C GLU A 588 20.32 3.09 18.82
N LYS A 589 19.34 3.69 19.53
CA LYS A 589 19.40 3.92 20.98
C LYS A 589 19.59 2.63 21.78
N TYR A 590 18.84 1.58 21.46
CA TYR A 590 18.93 0.31 22.19
C TYR A 590 20.34 -0.30 22.09
N LYS A 591 20.98 -0.23 20.92
CA LYS A 591 22.38 -0.65 20.74
C LYS A 591 23.36 0.26 21.52
N ASP A 592 23.18 1.57 21.43
CA ASP A 592 24.04 2.56 22.09
C ASP A 592 23.97 2.55 23.62
N GLU A 593 22.86 2.12 24.22
CA GLU A 593 22.75 1.94 25.67
C GLU A 593 23.47 0.66 26.11
N LYS A 594 23.31 -0.45 25.37
CA LYS A 594 23.98 -1.72 25.67
C LYS A 594 25.52 -1.66 25.54
N TYR A 595 26.04 -0.95 24.54
CA TYR A 595 27.50 -0.76 24.38
C TYR A 595 28.16 -0.03 25.56
N LYS A 596 27.39 0.71 26.38
CA LYS A 596 27.88 1.29 27.63
C LYS A 596 27.87 0.26 28.75
N ASP A 597 26.75 -0.45 28.91
CA ASP A 597 26.57 -1.51 29.92
C ASP A 597 27.54 -2.70 29.77
N GLU A 598 28.03 -3.01 28.57
CA GLU A 598 29.07 -4.02 28.35
C GLU A 598 30.47 -3.43 28.66
N LYS A 599 30.76 -2.21 28.19
CA LYS A 599 32.04 -1.54 28.47
C LYS A 599 32.27 -1.28 29.96
N ASP A 600 31.23 -0.91 30.70
CA ASP A 600 31.27 -0.68 32.15
C ASP A 600 31.43 -1.98 32.96
N LYS A 601 31.19 -3.15 32.35
CA LYS A 601 31.51 -4.48 32.93
C LYS A 601 32.95 -4.89 32.63
N ASP A 602 33.42 -4.68 31.40
CA ASP A 602 34.82 -4.94 31.02
C ASP A 602 35.81 -4.05 31.77
N GLU A 603 35.49 -2.78 32.00
CA GLU A 603 36.32 -1.88 32.81
C GLU A 603 36.32 -2.31 34.30
N LYS A 604 35.20 -2.79 34.84
CA LYS A 604 35.16 -3.39 36.19
C LYS A 604 36.01 -4.65 36.32
N HIS A 605 35.91 -5.59 35.37
CA HIS A 605 36.74 -6.79 35.43
C HIS A 605 38.23 -6.51 35.21
N ARG A 606 38.61 -5.44 34.50
CA ARG A 606 40.00 -4.96 34.49
C ARG A 606 40.42 -4.39 35.84
N ASP A 607 39.58 -3.55 36.45
CA ASP A 607 39.85 -2.98 37.78
C ASP A 607 39.88 -4.03 38.89
N GLU A 608 39.28 -5.20 38.71
CA GLU A 608 39.41 -6.35 39.62
C GLU A 608 40.74 -7.08 39.40
N ASN A 609 41.04 -7.52 38.16
CA ASN A 609 42.29 -8.25 37.87
C ASN A 609 43.56 -7.42 38.19
N HIS A 610 43.55 -6.09 38.00
CA HIS A 610 44.70 -5.24 38.34
C HIS A 610 44.97 -5.12 39.85
N LYS A 611 44.06 -5.54 40.74
CA LYS A 611 44.30 -5.54 42.19
C LYS A 611 45.02 -6.79 42.69
N ASP A 612 44.91 -7.91 41.98
CA ASP A 612 45.61 -9.15 42.34
C ASP A 612 47.10 -9.10 41.94
N ASP A 613 47.44 -8.38 40.85
CA ASP A 613 48.83 -8.15 40.41
C ASP A 613 49.64 -7.23 41.36
N GLU A 614 49.00 -6.36 42.16
CA GLU A 614 49.70 -5.52 43.15
C GLU A 614 50.01 -6.25 44.48
N HIS A 615 49.74 -7.56 44.58
CA HIS A 615 49.93 -8.37 45.78
C HIS A 615 50.80 -9.64 45.60
N SER A 616 51.68 -9.66 44.58
CA SER A 616 52.72 -10.69 44.36
C SER A 616 54.14 -10.21 44.63
#